data_AF-A0A1W9RTG6-F1
#
_entry.id   AF-A0A1W9RTG6-F1
#
_cell.length_a   1.000
_cell.length_b   1.000
_cell.length_c   1.000
_cell.angle_alpha   90.00
_cell.angle_beta   90.00
_cell.angle_gamma   90.00
#
_symmetry.space_group_name_H-M   'P 1'
#
loop_
_entity.id
_entity.type
_entity.pdbx_description
1 polymer ?
#
loop_
_entity_poly.entity_id
_entity_poly.type
_entity_poly.pdbx_seq_one_letter_code
_entity_poly.pdbx_strand_id
1 'polypeptide(L)'
;MRLVLFKKGGPMEITEVRISLRGGEGRKLKSYATVTFDNAFVVRNIKVVEGNAGLFVAMPARKVKQFCPRCGKRVDVGSRYCNWCGVQLPAPPKDLTKERQSTHQDLAHPINQEFRDYLQNKVLEAYYREKEKEEQREKISPGEGSSEPSPA
;
A
#
# COMPACT_ATOMS: atom_id res chain seq x y z
N MET A 1 -41.53 7.20 -25.59
CA MET A 1 -40.23 6.57 -25.25
C MET A 1 -39.35 7.62 -24.59
N ARG A 2 -39.21 7.57 -23.27
CA ARG A 2 -38.37 8.50 -22.51
C ARG A 2 -36.94 7.99 -22.64
N LEU A 3 -36.11 8.70 -23.42
CA LEU A 3 -34.68 8.45 -23.49
C LEU A 3 -34.14 8.54 -22.05
N VAL A 4 -33.81 7.40 -21.46
CA VAL A 4 -33.07 7.36 -20.20
C VAL A 4 -31.68 7.85 -20.57
N LEU A 5 -31.42 9.13 -20.33
CA LEU A 5 -30.08 9.68 -20.35
C LEU A 5 -29.31 8.91 -19.27
N PHE A 6 -28.58 7.87 -19.69
CA PHE A 6 -27.47 7.34 -18.91
C PHE A 6 -26.54 8.54 -18.69
N LYS A 7 -26.64 9.18 -17.52
CA LYS A 7 -25.58 10.04 -17.01
C LYS A 7 -24.31 9.21 -17.17
N LYS A 8 -23.40 9.61 -18.06
CA LYS A 8 -22.01 9.16 -18.01
C LYS A 8 -21.59 9.39 -16.56
N GLY A 9 -21.43 8.31 -15.78
CA GLY A 9 -21.00 8.41 -14.40
C GLY A 9 -19.68 9.19 -14.41
N GLY A 10 -19.64 10.31 -13.70
CA GLY A 10 -18.39 11.03 -13.49
C GLY A 10 -17.37 10.08 -12.83
N PRO A 11 -16.06 10.35 -12.98
CA PRO A 11 -15.06 9.56 -12.28
C PRO A 11 -15.35 9.60 -10.78
N MET A 12 -15.17 8.44 -10.11
CA MET A 12 -15.20 8.32 -8.65
C MET A 12 -14.30 9.37 -8.02
N GLU A 13 -14.79 10.14 -7.05
CA GLU A 13 -14.07 11.25 -6.44
C GLU A 13 -13.25 10.74 -5.25
N ILE A 14 -11.98 11.16 -5.15
CA ILE A 14 -11.17 10.96 -3.94
C ILE A 14 -11.41 12.12 -3.01
N THR A 15 -12.19 11.88 -1.95
CA THR A 15 -12.64 12.94 -1.03
C THR A 15 -11.67 13.16 0.13
N GLU A 16 -10.91 12.15 0.52
CA GLU A 16 -9.91 12.26 1.58
C GLU A 16 -8.70 11.36 1.33
N VAL A 17 -7.50 11.87 1.64
CA VAL A 17 -6.26 11.08 1.67
C VAL A 17 -5.54 11.32 2.98
N ARG A 18 -5.34 10.25 3.76
CA ARG A 18 -4.55 10.25 5.00
C ARG A 18 -3.23 9.54 4.78
N ILE A 19 -2.13 10.21 5.10
CA ILE A 19 -0.78 9.68 4.97
C ILE A 19 -0.21 9.33 6.34
N SER A 20 0.44 8.18 6.43
CA SER A 20 1.22 7.73 7.58
C SER A 20 2.65 7.45 7.11
N LEU A 21 3.51 8.46 7.29
CA LEU A 21 4.92 8.39 6.93
C LEU A 21 5.63 7.27 7.70
N ARG A 22 6.65 6.68 7.09
CA ARG A 22 7.47 5.63 7.68
C ARG A 22 8.92 6.06 7.61
N GLY A 23 9.50 6.31 8.79
CA GLY A 23 10.92 6.67 8.93
C GLY A 23 11.85 5.51 8.55
N GLY A 24 12.92 5.84 7.83
CA GLY A 24 14.02 4.95 7.50
C GLY A 24 14.65 5.27 6.15
N GLU A 25 15.84 5.88 6.18
CA GLU A 25 16.70 5.99 5.00
C GLU A 25 16.95 4.60 4.37
N GLY A 26 16.96 4.55 3.04
CA GLY A 26 17.16 3.31 2.27
C GLY A 26 15.97 2.34 2.20
N ARG A 27 14.84 2.61 2.88
CA ARG A 27 13.63 1.78 2.74
C ARG A 27 12.85 2.16 1.48
N LYS A 28 12.48 1.13 0.70
CA LYS A 28 11.60 1.28 -0.47
C LYS A 28 10.21 1.79 -0.09
N LEU A 29 9.66 1.32 1.03
CA LEU A 29 8.36 1.80 1.52
C LEU A 29 8.55 3.14 2.25
N LYS A 30 7.95 4.21 1.73
CA LYS A 30 8.03 5.55 2.32
C LYS A 30 6.84 5.88 3.21
N SER A 31 5.64 5.45 2.83
CA SER A 31 4.45 5.71 3.64
C SER A 31 3.33 4.72 3.34
N TYR A 32 2.37 4.65 4.25
CA TYR A 32 1.06 4.08 3.99
C TYR A 32 0.05 5.20 3.76
N ALA A 33 -0.89 4.98 2.85
CA ALA A 33 -2.00 5.85 2.57
C ALA A 33 -3.33 5.14 2.86
N THR A 34 -4.30 5.92 3.35
CA THR A 34 -5.71 5.54 3.43
C THR A 34 -6.50 6.55 2.61
N VAL A 35 -7.29 6.05 1.66
CA VAL A 35 -8.03 6.89 0.71
C VAL A 35 -9.52 6.65 0.88
N THR A 36 -10.28 7.73 0.96
CA THR A 36 -11.75 7.73 0.99
C THR A 36 -12.26 8.17 -0.38
N PHE A 37 -13.15 7.36 -0.95
CA PHE A 37 -13.82 7.60 -2.23
C PHE A 37 -15.29 7.97 -1.99
N ASP A 38 -15.74 9.02 -2.66
CA ASP A 38 -17.12 9.54 -2.64
C ASP A 38 -17.71 9.71 -1.23
N ASN A 39 -16.88 9.96 -0.21
CA ASN A 39 -17.27 9.95 1.21
C ASN A 39 -17.99 8.67 1.68
N ALA A 40 -17.89 7.57 0.93
CA ALA A 40 -18.70 6.37 1.14
C ALA A 40 -17.85 5.10 1.27
N PHE A 41 -16.65 5.08 0.70
CA PHE A 41 -15.82 3.87 0.66
C PHE A 41 -14.36 4.18 1.02
N VAL A 42 -13.75 3.37 1.90
CA VAL A 42 -12.37 3.59 2.35
C VAL A 42 -11.49 2.41 1.97
N VAL A 43 -10.38 2.69 1.30
CA VAL A 43 -9.30 1.73 1.04
C VAL A 43 -8.09 2.06 1.89
N ARG A 44 -7.69 1.09 2.72
CA ARG A 44 -6.51 1.18 3.59
C ARG A 44 -5.33 0.43 3.00
N ASN A 45 -4.15 0.66 3.57
CA ASN A 45 -2.90 -0.03 3.23
C ASN A 45 -2.46 0.15 1.77
N ILE A 46 -2.85 1.25 1.13
CA ILE A 46 -2.18 1.73 -0.07
C ILE A 46 -0.76 2.15 0.35
N LYS A 47 0.25 1.91 -0.48
CA LYS A 47 1.66 2.17 -0.14
C LYS A 47 2.25 3.18 -1.11
N VAL A 48 3.00 4.14 -0.59
CA VAL A 48 3.91 4.97 -1.39
C VAL A 48 5.29 4.33 -1.34
N VAL A 49 5.78 3.93 -2.51
CA VAL A 49 7.01 3.15 -2.65
C VAL A 49 7.97 3.85 -3.60
N GLU A 50 9.25 3.84 -3.26
CA GLU A 50 10.34 4.29 -4.11
C GLU A 50 10.77 3.16 -5.05
N GLY A 51 10.58 3.41 -6.35
CA GLY A 51 11.06 2.57 -7.44
C GLY A 51 12.20 3.24 -8.21
N ASN A 52 12.66 2.58 -9.27
CA ASN A 52 13.79 3.08 -10.07
C ASN A 52 13.48 4.37 -10.84
N ALA A 53 12.20 4.57 -11.21
CA ALA A 53 11.73 5.75 -11.93
C ALA A 53 11.09 6.81 -11.01
N GLY A 54 11.29 6.69 -9.68
CA GLY A 54 10.71 7.58 -8.68
C GLY A 54 9.64 6.93 -7.80
N LEU A 55 8.91 7.78 -7.09
CA LEU A 55 7.84 7.36 -6.18
C LEU A 55 6.59 6.93 -6.95
N PHE A 56 5.98 5.83 -6.54
CA PHE A 56 4.74 5.32 -7.11
C PHE A 56 3.83 4.76 -6.04
N VAL A 57 2.57 4.58 -6.40
CA VAL A 57 1.54 4.04 -5.50
C VAL A 57 1.36 2.55 -5.77
N ALA A 58 1.54 1.72 -4.74
CA ALA A 58 1.25 0.31 -4.76
C ALA A 58 -0.05 0.02 -4.01
N MET A 59 -0.92 -0.76 -4.64
CA MET A 59 -2.22 -1.13 -4.08
C MET A 59 -2.10 -2.07 -2.87
N PRO A 60 -3.12 -2.14 -2.01
CA PRO A 60 -3.15 -3.10 -0.93
C PRO A 60 -3.15 -4.53 -1.48
N ALA A 61 -2.18 -5.33 -1.07
CA ALA A 61 -2.01 -6.69 -1.57
C ALA A 61 -2.03 -7.71 -0.43
N ARG A 62 -2.54 -8.91 -0.72
CA ARG A 62 -2.58 -10.05 0.20
C ARG A 62 -1.86 -11.24 -0.42
N LYS A 63 -1.06 -11.94 0.39
CA LYS A 63 -0.41 -13.18 -0.02
C LYS A 63 -1.47 -14.27 -0.28
N VAL A 64 -1.40 -14.89 -1.45
CA VAL A 64 -2.29 -15.97 -1.88
C VAL A 64 -2.00 -17.22 -1.06
N LYS A 65 -3.06 -17.88 -0.61
CA LYS A 65 -2.99 -19.10 0.19
C LYS A 65 -3.65 -20.27 -0.54
N GLN A 66 -3.07 -21.46 -0.36
CA GLN A 66 -3.62 -22.74 -0.81
C GLN A 66 -3.86 -23.67 0.37
N PHE A 67 -4.61 -24.75 0.16
CA PHE A 67 -4.79 -25.79 1.16
C PHE A 67 -3.68 -26.83 1.06
N CYS A 68 -3.12 -27.22 2.20
CA CYS A 68 -2.15 -28.30 2.27
C CYS A 68 -2.83 -29.66 1.99
N PRO A 69 -2.34 -30.48 1.04
CA PRO A 69 -2.98 -31.75 0.68
C PRO A 69 -2.96 -32.79 1.81
N ARG A 70 -2.02 -32.68 2.76
CA ARG A 70 -1.91 -33.61 3.89
C ARG A 70 -2.77 -33.25 5.09
N CYS A 71 -2.71 -31.99 5.56
CA CYS A 71 -3.34 -31.59 6.83
C CYS A 71 -4.53 -30.63 6.66
N GLY A 72 -4.87 -30.22 5.43
CA GLY A 72 -6.01 -29.33 5.16
C GLY A 72 -5.86 -27.88 5.65
N LYS A 73 -4.74 -27.50 6.27
CA LYS A 73 -4.52 -26.11 6.72
C LYS A 73 -4.14 -25.18 5.57
N ARG A 74 -4.49 -23.89 5.71
CA ARG A 74 -4.10 -22.83 4.75
C ARG A 74 -2.62 -22.51 4.87
N VAL A 75 -1.90 -22.64 3.76
CA VAL A 75 -0.47 -22.37 3.62
C VAL A 75 -0.25 -21.37 2.50
N ASP A 76 0.88 -20.68 2.51
CA ASP A 76 1.22 -19.74 1.45
C ASP A 76 1.56 -20.46 0.14
N VAL A 77 1.09 -19.92 -0.98
CA VAL A 77 1.46 -20.44 -2.31
C VAL A 77 2.96 -20.21 -2.55
N GLY A 78 3.64 -21.22 -3.09
CA GLY A 78 5.07 -21.18 -3.38
C GLY A 78 5.99 -21.60 -2.22
N SER A 79 5.47 -21.86 -1.03
CA SER A 79 6.25 -22.47 0.05
C SER A 79 6.67 -23.90 -0.31
N ARG A 80 7.93 -24.27 -0.03
CA ARG A 80 8.43 -25.65 -0.26
C ARG A 80 7.79 -26.68 0.66
N TYR A 81 7.50 -26.29 1.90
CA TYR A 81 6.92 -27.15 2.93
C TYR A 81 5.73 -26.47 3.61
N CYS A 82 4.78 -27.28 4.08
CA CYS A 82 3.69 -26.82 4.93
C CYS A 82 4.25 -26.34 6.28
N ASN A 83 3.96 -25.10 6.67
CA ASN A 83 4.36 -24.52 7.95
C ASN A 83 3.60 -25.09 9.17
N TRP A 84 2.75 -26.11 8.97
CA TRP A 84 2.00 -26.75 10.04
C TRP A 84 2.32 -28.24 10.24
N CYS A 85 2.54 -28.99 9.16
CA CYS A 85 2.80 -30.44 9.24
C CYS A 85 4.10 -30.87 8.57
N GLY A 86 4.85 -29.94 7.97
CA GLY A 86 6.14 -30.21 7.34
C GLY A 86 6.08 -30.98 6.01
N VAL A 87 4.91 -31.34 5.50
CA VAL A 87 4.82 -32.01 4.18
C VAL A 87 5.35 -31.11 3.08
N GLN A 88 6.06 -31.69 2.12
CA GLN A 88 6.45 -30.98 0.91
C GLN A 88 5.20 -30.62 0.09
N LEU A 89 5.07 -29.35 -0.25
CA LEU A 89 3.93 -28.84 -1.01
C LEU A 89 4.16 -29.03 -2.51
N PRO A 90 3.08 -29.19 -3.31
CA PRO A 90 3.21 -29.27 -4.76
C PRO A 90 3.83 -27.99 -5.31
N ALA A 91 4.58 -28.12 -6.41
CA ALA A 91 5.09 -26.96 -7.13
C ALA A 91 3.91 -26.09 -7.60
N PRO A 92 4.03 -24.75 -7.54
CA PRO A 92 2.98 -23.88 -8.05
C PRO A 92 2.73 -24.15 -9.54
N PRO A 93 1.48 -24.02 -10.02
CA PRO A 93 1.14 -24.16 -11.45
C PRO A 93 2.10 -23.40 -12.37
N LYS A 94 2.49 -24.03 -13.49
CA LYS A 94 3.49 -23.48 -14.43
C LYS A 94 3.06 -22.16 -15.07
N ASP A 95 1.77 -21.90 -15.22
CA ASP A 95 1.28 -20.63 -15.80
C ASP A 95 1.55 -19.41 -14.91
N LEU A 96 1.81 -19.63 -13.61
CA LEU A 96 2.26 -18.58 -12.68
C LEU A 96 3.74 -18.19 -12.88
N THR A 97 4.50 -18.97 -13.65
CA THR A 97 5.96 -18.80 -13.78
C THR A 97 6.37 -17.80 -14.86
N LYS A 98 5.47 -17.43 -15.78
CA LYS A 98 5.87 -16.71 -17.00
C LYS A 98 5.96 -15.19 -16.87
N GLU A 99 5.29 -14.55 -15.91
CA GLU A 99 5.36 -13.08 -15.77
C GLU A 99 5.23 -12.61 -14.32
N ARG A 100 6.28 -12.75 -13.50
CA ARG A 100 6.42 -12.06 -12.20
C ARG A 100 5.14 -12.03 -11.34
N GLN A 101 4.31 -13.09 -11.39
CA GLN A 101 3.07 -13.13 -10.63
C GLN A 101 3.42 -13.49 -9.20
N SER A 102 3.81 -12.41 -8.52
CA SER A 102 3.82 -12.19 -7.09
C SER A 102 2.89 -13.17 -6.40
N THR A 103 3.41 -13.88 -5.41
CA THR A 103 2.64 -14.63 -4.42
C THR A 103 1.58 -13.78 -3.69
N HIS A 104 1.41 -12.52 -4.07
CA HIS A 104 0.46 -11.55 -3.57
C HIS A 104 -0.45 -11.08 -4.70
N GLN A 105 -1.74 -11.02 -4.39
CA GLN A 105 -2.79 -10.47 -5.23
C GLN A 105 -3.28 -9.16 -4.61
N ASP A 106 -3.52 -8.16 -5.46
CA ASP A 106 -4.10 -6.90 -5.01
C ASP A 106 -5.57 -7.10 -4.59
N LEU A 107 -5.92 -6.54 -3.43
CA LEU A 107 -7.28 -6.55 -2.87
C LEU A 107 -8.15 -5.47 -3.51
N ALA A 108 -7.54 -4.39 -3.97
CA ALA A 108 -8.18 -3.30 -4.68
C ALA A 108 -7.25 -2.85 -5.81
N HIS A 109 -7.79 -2.58 -6.99
CA HIS A 109 -7.01 -2.07 -8.11
C HIS A 109 -7.85 -1.13 -8.96
N PRO A 110 -7.26 -0.04 -9.49
CA PRO A 110 -7.93 0.80 -10.48
C PRO A 110 -8.14 -0.01 -11.77
N ILE A 111 -9.34 0.11 -12.35
CA ILE A 111 -9.70 -0.64 -13.56
C ILE A 111 -9.14 0.04 -14.82
N ASN A 112 -9.17 1.38 -14.85
CA ASN A 112 -8.74 2.17 -15.99
C ASN A 112 -7.47 2.99 -15.69
N GLN A 113 -6.77 3.38 -16.74
CA GLN A 113 -5.53 4.14 -16.64
C GLN A 113 -5.77 5.55 -16.11
N GLU A 114 -6.83 6.22 -16.56
CA GLU A 114 -7.18 7.57 -16.13
C GLU A 114 -7.33 7.68 -14.60
N PHE A 115 -8.06 6.75 -13.99
CA PHE A 115 -8.24 6.71 -12.53
C PHE A 115 -6.97 6.27 -11.81
N ARG A 116 -6.15 5.40 -12.41
CA ARG A 116 -4.84 5.03 -11.86
C ARG A 116 -3.94 6.26 -11.72
N ASP A 117 -3.87 7.08 -12.76
CA ASP A 117 -3.04 8.29 -12.79
C ASP A 117 -3.61 9.34 -11.82
N TYR A 118 -4.93 9.52 -11.79
CA TYR A 118 -5.62 10.39 -10.83
C TYR A 118 -5.33 9.97 -9.37
N LEU A 119 -5.49 8.69 -9.04
CA LEU A 119 -5.22 8.15 -7.71
C LEU A 119 -3.75 8.31 -7.33
N GLN A 120 -2.84 8.01 -8.25
CA GLN A 120 -1.41 8.16 -8.01
C GLN A 120 -1.05 9.61 -7.69
N ASN A 121 -1.50 10.56 -8.51
CA ASN A 121 -1.21 11.97 -8.33
C ASN A 121 -1.78 12.49 -7.00
N LYS A 122 -3.04 12.16 -6.68
CA LYS A 122 -3.66 12.61 -5.43
C LYS A 122 -2.97 12.08 -4.17
N VAL A 123 -2.53 10.82 -4.18
CA VAL A 123 -1.81 10.24 -3.04
C VAL A 123 -0.41 10.81 -2.91
N LEU A 124 0.32 11.00 -4.02
CA LEU A 124 1.66 11.57 -4.00
C LEU A 124 1.66 13.04 -3.56
N GLU A 125 0.69 13.84 -4.02
CA GLU A 125 0.47 15.22 -3.58
C GLU A 125 0.29 15.29 -2.05
N ALA A 126 -0.59 14.46 -1.49
CA ALA A 126 -0.80 14.38 -0.06
C ALA A 126 0.45 13.90 0.69
N TYR A 127 1.22 12.98 0.11
CA TYR A 127 2.48 12.50 0.69
C TYR A 127 3.53 13.60 0.82
N TYR A 128 3.78 14.38 -0.25
CA TYR A 128 4.76 15.47 -0.19
C TYR A 128 4.36 16.52 0.84
N ARG A 129 3.07 16.88 0.89
CA ARG A 129 2.56 17.83 1.89
C ARG A 129 2.81 17.37 3.33
N GLU A 130 2.60 16.10 3.64
CA GLU A 130 2.87 15.60 4.99
C GLU A 130 4.37 15.46 5.26
N LYS A 131 5.17 15.14 4.24
CA LYS A 131 6.63 15.08 4.36
C LYS A 131 7.22 16.46 4.69
N GLU A 132 6.76 17.51 4.01
CA GLU A 132 7.18 18.89 4.28
C GLU A 132 6.84 19.32 5.72
N LYS A 133 5.68 18.92 6.24
CA LYS A 133 5.29 19.19 7.63
C LYS A 133 6.13 18.44 8.65
N GLU A 134 6.53 17.20 8.36
CA GLU A 134 7.47 16.44 9.20
C GLU A 134 8.84 17.14 9.24
N GLU A 135 9.38 17.51 8.07
CA GLU A 135 10.64 18.25 7.96
C GLU A 135 10.59 19.62 8.67
N GLN A 136 9.44 20.32 8.63
CA GLN A 136 9.25 21.56 9.39
C GLN A 136 9.17 21.31 10.90
N ARG A 137 8.50 20.25 11.34
CA ARG A 137 8.42 19.88 12.77
C ARG A 137 9.80 19.58 13.35
N GLU A 138 10.66 18.87 12.61
CA GLU A 138 12.04 18.60 13.03
C GLU A 138 12.89 19.87 13.14
N LYS A 139 12.66 20.86 12.26
CA LYS A 139 13.38 22.15 12.29
C LYS A 139 12.97 23.07 13.43
N ILE A 140 11.75 22.93 13.95
CA ILE A 140 11.20 23.74 15.06
C ILE A 140 11.66 23.20 16.44
N SER A 141 12.31 22.03 16.49
CA SER A 141 12.89 21.46 17.71
C SER A 141 14.43 21.53 17.81
N PRO A 142 15.08 22.71 17.83
CA PRO A 142 16.42 22.83 18.38
C PRO A 142 16.36 23.24 19.86
N GLY A 143 16.63 22.30 20.78
CA GLY A 143 17.13 22.60 22.13
C GLY A 143 16.23 22.26 23.32
N GLU A 144 16.40 21.06 23.87
CA GLU A 144 16.56 20.91 25.33
C GLU A 144 17.94 20.32 25.57
N GLY A 145 18.89 21.21 25.90
CA GLY A 145 20.21 20.85 26.37
C GLY A 145 20.52 21.65 27.63
N SER A 146 20.78 20.96 28.73
CA SER A 146 21.92 21.14 29.65
C SER A 146 21.55 20.77 31.10
N SER A 147 22.41 19.91 31.64
CA SER A 147 22.63 19.61 33.05
C SER A 147 22.46 20.81 33.99
N GLU A 148 21.62 20.66 35.01
CA GLU A 148 21.77 21.41 36.26
C GLU A 148 23.00 20.87 37.03
N PRO A 149 24.01 21.70 37.35
CA PRO A 149 24.92 21.38 38.44
C PRO A 149 24.24 21.73 39.77
N SER A 150 24.16 20.73 40.65
CA SER A 150 23.71 20.89 42.04
C SER A 150 24.60 21.91 42.77
N PRO A 151 24.06 22.95 43.41
CA PRO A 151 24.83 23.76 44.35
C PRO A 151 25.07 22.97 45.65
N ALA A 152 26.19 23.31 46.29
CA ALA A 152 26.83 22.64 47.42
C ALA A 152 26.00 22.63 48.72
#